data_AF-A0A7S3UUK8-F1
#
_entry.id   AF-A0A7S3UUK8-F1
#
_cell.length_a   1.000
_cell.length_b   1.000
_cell.length_c   1.000
_cell.angle_alpha   90.00
_cell.angle_beta   90.00
_cell.angle_gamma   90.00
#
_symmetry.space_group_name_H-M   'P 1'
#
loop_
_entity.id
_entity.type
_entity.pdbx_description
1 polymer ?
#
loop_
_entity_poly.entity_id
_entity_poly.type
_entity_poly.pdbx_seq_one_letter_code
_entity_poly.pdbx_strand_id
1 'polypeptide(L)'
;PRFPSLHFELPPATRHGQPQVMVSANSKRPSARDPNMLQKLQLDVELPEDPIFATPLAIKAVDFRLGGLHRPILGIGEAPLAGKAGPPGKPPEVPCKIPWAEGYRSPHYSFAEHEEQ
;
A
#
# COMPACT_ATOMS: atom_id res chain seq x y z
N PRO A 1 22.78 -3.87 9.01
CA PRO A 1 21.36 -4.32 9.06
C PRO A 1 20.67 -4.04 7.73
N ARG A 2 20.09 -5.06 7.11
CA ARG A 2 19.25 -4.87 5.91
C ARG A 2 17.82 -4.76 6.36
N PHE A 3 17.10 -3.87 5.70
CA PHE A 3 15.85 -3.34 6.20
C PHE A 3 14.69 -3.88 5.37
N PRO A 4 13.53 -4.11 6.00
CA PRO A 4 12.38 -4.66 5.30
C PRO A 4 11.90 -3.73 4.19
N SER A 5 11.23 -4.31 3.19
CA SER A 5 10.48 -3.60 2.16
C SER A 5 9.01 -4.00 2.18
N LEU A 6 8.19 -3.21 1.50
CA LEU A 6 6.80 -3.52 1.24
C LEU A 6 6.60 -3.86 -0.23
N HIS A 7 5.91 -4.94 -0.50
CA HIS A 7 5.52 -5.39 -1.82
C HIS A 7 4.01 -5.21 -1.94
N PHE A 8 3.59 -4.45 -2.93
CA PHE A 8 2.21 -4.17 -3.25
C PHE A 8 1.86 -4.97 -4.50
N GLU A 9 0.86 -5.84 -4.41
CA GLU A 9 0.47 -6.72 -5.50
C GLU A 9 -1.01 -6.56 -5.79
N LEU A 10 -1.34 -6.31 -7.05
CA LEU A 10 -2.69 -6.39 -7.57
C LEU A 10 -2.80 -7.56 -8.54
N PRO A 11 -3.77 -8.46 -8.34
CA PRO A 11 -4.05 -9.49 -9.32
C PRO A 11 -4.52 -8.84 -10.63
N PRO A 12 -4.27 -9.50 -11.76
CA PRO A 12 -4.67 -8.97 -13.05
C PRO A 12 -6.20 -8.85 -13.15
N ALA A 13 -6.68 -7.76 -13.75
CA ALA A 13 -8.11 -7.57 -14.01
C ALA A 13 -8.67 -8.57 -15.03
N THR A 14 -7.80 -9.11 -15.91
CA THR A 14 -8.16 -10.07 -16.95
C THR A 14 -7.47 -11.42 -16.72
N ARG A 15 -8.10 -12.50 -17.17
CA ARG A 15 -7.63 -13.89 -16.99
C ARG A 15 -6.21 -14.16 -17.52
N HIS A 16 -5.77 -13.37 -18.50
CA HIS A 16 -4.44 -13.48 -19.11
C HIS A 16 -3.54 -12.27 -18.81
N GLY A 17 -3.98 -11.35 -17.94
CA GLY A 17 -3.20 -10.19 -17.55
C GLY A 17 -2.03 -10.57 -16.64
N GLN A 18 -1.02 -9.70 -16.60
CA GLN A 18 0.06 -9.80 -15.62
C GLN A 18 -0.35 -9.11 -14.32
N PRO A 19 -0.02 -9.67 -13.14
CA PRO A 19 -0.21 -8.98 -11.89
C PRO A 19 0.64 -7.71 -11.86
N GLN A 20 0.06 -6.62 -11.35
CA GLN A 20 0.81 -5.39 -11.15
C GLN A 20 1.51 -5.48 -9.80
N VAL A 21 2.84 -5.35 -9.80
CA VAL A 21 3.66 -5.44 -8.60
C VAL A 21 4.47 -4.17 -8.43
N MET A 22 4.37 -3.54 -7.27
CA MET A 22 5.24 -2.44 -6.86
C MET A 22 6.01 -2.82 -5.60
N VAL A 23 7.27 -2.41 -5.55
CA VAL A 23 8.13 -2.67 -4.39
C VAL A 23 8.65 -1.35 -3.87
N SER A 24 8.53 -1.13 -2.57
CA SER A 24 9.13 0.03 -1.92
C SER A 24 10.65 -0.11 -1.84
N ALA A 25 11.34 1.01 -1.63
CA ALA A 25 12.70 1.00 -1.11
C ALA A 25 12.75 0.27 0.23
N ASN A 26 13.94 -0.22 0.59
CA ASN A 26 14.23 -0.72 1.92
C ASN A 26 14.02 0.38 2.97
N SER A 27 13.66 -0.01 4.19
CA SER A 27 13.55 0.98 5.26
C SER A 27 14.84 1.76 5.47
N LYS A 28 14.70 3.07 5.72
CA LYS A 28 15.81 4.00 5.99
C LYS A 28 16.21 4.02 7.47
N ARG A 29 15.50 3.31 8.35
CA ARG A 29 15.80 3.26 9.79
C ARG A 29 16.72 2.11 10.12
N PRO A 30 17.65 2.27 11.08
CA PRO A 30 18.60 1.23 11.48
C PRO A 30 17.96 0.03 12.22
N SER A 31 16.68 0.09 12.58
CA SER A 31 15.97 -0.97 13.30
C SER A 31 14.90 -1.64 12.44
N ALA A 32 14.83 -2.98 12.52
CA ALA A 32 13.86 -3.77 11.77
C ALA A 32 12.45 -3.81 12.42
N ARG A 33 12.33 -3.42 13.70
CA ARG A 33 11.09 -3.51 14.49
C ARG A 33 10.07 -2.42 14.16
N ASP A 34 10.52 -1.26 13.70
CA ASP A 34 9.67 -0.13 13.31
C ASP A 34 10.19 0.52 12.01
N PRO A 35 10.06 -0.19 10.88
CA PRO A 35 10.61 0.23 9.61
C PRO A 35 9.83 1.42 9.03
N ASN A 36 10.56 2.41 8.56
CA ASN A 36 10.03 3.53 7.79
C ASN A 36 10.67 3.59 6.39
N MET A 37 9.83 3.63 5.36
CA MET A 37 10.20 3.59 3.94
C MET A 37 10.33 5.01 3.36
N LEU A 38 9.66 6.02 3.96
CA LEU A 38 9.63 7.42 3.51
C LEU A 38 9.43 7.56 1.99
N GLN A 39 8.51 6.76 1.44
CA GLN A 39 8.25 6.72 0.01
C GLN A 39 6.74 6.75 -0.25
N LYS A 40 6.35 7.54 -1.25
CA LYS A 40 5.03 7.50 -1.86
C LYS A 40 5.12 6.65 -3.13
N LEU A 41 4.28 5.64 -3.22
CA LEU A 41 4.11 4.83 -4.43
C LEU A 41 2.79 5.22 -5.08
N GLN A 42 2.80 5.40 -6.40
CA GLN A 42 1.60 5.67 -7.19
C GLN A 42 1.49 4.56 -8.25
N LEU A 43 0.31 3.95 -8.31
CA LEU A 43 -0.04 2.93 -9.29
C LEU A 43 -1.31 3.35 -9.97
N ASP A 44 -1.28 3.42 -11.30
CA ASP A 44 -2.47 3.67 -12.09
C ASP A 44 -3.12 2.31 -12.40
N VAL A 45 -4.36 2.13 -11.93
CA VAL A 45 -5.07 0.85 -11.99
C VAL A 45 -6.44 1.05 -12.61
N GLU A 46 -6.80 0.13 -13.50
CA GLU A 46 -8.16 0.04 -14.01
C GLU A 46 -8.99 -0.79 -13.03
N LEU A 47 -10.00 -0.15 -12.44
CA LEU A 47 -10.95 -0.83 -11.58
C LEU A 47 -12.15 -1.28 -12.41
N PRO A 48 -12.77 -2.44 -12.06
CA PRO A 48 -14.01 -2.84 -12.68
C PRO A 48 -15.13 -1.86 -12.35
N GLU A 49 -16.11 -1.77 -13.24
CA GLU A 49 -17.27 -0.89 -13.07
C GLU A 49 -18.12 -1.29 -11.85
N ASP A 50 -18.32 -2.60 -11.66
CA ASP A 50 -19.01 -3.13 -10.48
C ASP A 50 -17.98 -3.47 -9.38
N PRO A 51 -18.08 -2.80 -8.20
CA PRO A 51 -17.21 -3.01 -7.06
C PRO A 51 -17.09 -4.45 -6.57
N ILE A 52 -18.08 -5.32 -6.82
CA ILE A 52 -18.03 -6.72 -6.38
C ILE A 52 -16.88 -7.50 -7.04
N PHE A 53 -16.45 -7.07 -8.22
CA PHE A 53 -15.33 -7.67 -8.94
C PHE A 53 -13.99 -7.00 -8.62
N ALA A 54 -13.99 -5.92 -7.82
CA ALA A 54 -12.77 -5.23 -7.45
C ALA A 54 -11.96 -6.10 -6.48
N THR A 55 -10.77 -6.49 -6.93
CA THR A 55 -9.86 -7.28 -6.10
C THR A 55 -9.14 -6.38 -5.09
N PRO A 56 -8.86 -6.89 -3.88
CA PRO A 56 -8.11 -6.13 -2.89
C PRO A 56 -6.63 -5.99 -3.31
N LEU A 57 -6.03 -4.87 -2.92
CA LEU A 57 -4.59 -4.66 -3.00
C LEU A 57 -3.90 -5.45 -1.90
N ALA A 58 -3.07 -6.43 -2.26
CA ALA A 58 -2.27 -7.18 -1.30
C ALA A 58 -0.99 -6.39 -0.95
N ILE A 59 -0.68 -6.32 0.33
CA ILE A 59 0.50 -5.64 0.88
C ILE A 59 1.30 -6.67 1.67
N LYS A 60 2.47 -7.04 1.17
CA LYS A 60 3.36 -8.01 1.82
C LYS A 60 4.57 -7.31 2.41
N ALA A 61 4.82 -7.52 3.70
CA ALA A 61 6.07 -7.10 4.32
C ALA A 61 7.12 -8.18 4.10
N VAL A 62 8.26 -7.80 3.53
CA VAL A 62 9.34 -8.72 3.17
C VAL A 62 10.64 -8.29 3.84
N ASP A 63 11.34 -9.24 4.44
CA ASP A 63 12.66 -9.02 5.03
C ASP A 63 13.77 -9.49 4.09
N PHE A 64 14.90 -8.77 4.02
CA PHE A 64 16.04 -9.16 3.21
C PHE A 64 17.11 -9.82 4.07
N ARG A 65 17.13 -11.15 4.06
CA ARG A 65 18.12 -11.96 4.78
C ARG A 65 19.23 -12.47 3.85
N LEU A 66 20.36 -12.87 4.43
CA LEU A 66 21.49 -13.51 3.73
C LEU A 66 21.93 -12.74 2.46
N GLY A 67 22.10 -11.43 2.57
CA GLY A 67 22.53 -10.64 1.42
C GLY A 67 21.48 -10.45 0.32
N GLY A 68 20.21 -10.79 0.59
CA GLY A 68 19.11 -10.73 -0.38
C GLY A 68 18.79 -12.07 -1.04
N LEU A 69 19.55 -13.12 -0.72
CA LEU A 69 19.31 -14.49 -1.21
C LEU A 69 18.03 -15.09 -0.62
N HIS A 70 17.67 -14.69 0.59
CA HIS A 70 16.46 -15.14 1.25
C HIS A 70 15.55 -13.96 1.58
N ARG A 71 14.29 -14.07 1.15
CA ARG A 71 13.27 -13.01 1.27
C ARG A 71 11.99 -13.56 1.90
N PRO A 72 12.00 -13.87 3.22
CA PRO A 72 10.81 -14.37 3.88
C PRO A 72 9.73 -13.28 3.93
N ILE A 73 8.49 -13.69 3.67
CA ILE A 73 7.31 -12.86 3.91
C ILE A 73 7.07 -12.84 5.42
N LEU A 74 7.11 -11.64 6.01
CA LEU A 74 6.88 -11.43 7.43
C LEU A 74 5.38 -11.35 7.77
N GLY A 75 4.59 -10.86 6.82
CA GLY A 75 3.15 -10.71 6.97
C GLY A 75 2.50 -10.22 5.68
N ILE A 76 1.20 -10.44 5.59
CA ILE A 76 0.35 -10.03 4.47
C ILE A 76 -0.82 -9.26 5.05
N GLY A 77 -1.08 -8.08 4.52
CA GLY A 77 -2.28 -7.29 4.74
C GLY A 77 -2.97 -7.02 3.41
N GLU A 78 -4.24 -6.64 3.47
CA GLU A 78 -5.05 -6.37 2.28
C GLU A 78 -5.81 -5.06 2.45
N ALA A 79 -5.90 -4.29 1.37
CA ALA A 79 -6.68 -3.06 1.31
C ALA A 79 -7.79 -3.24 0.25
N PRO A 80 -9.08 -3.23 0.64
CA PRO A 80 -10.18 -3.45 -0.29
C PRO A 80 -10.31 -2.26 -1.25
N LEU A 81 -10.32 -2.52 -2.57
CA LEU A 81 -10.48 -1.48 -3.59
C LEU A 81 -11.93 -1.24 -4.00
N ALA A 82 -12.86 -2.10 -3.58
CA ALA A 82 -14.28 -2.00 -3.92
C ALA A 82 -14.87 -0.62 -3.59
N GLY A 83 -14.51 -0.01 -2.45
CA GLY A 83 -14.97 1.33 -2.10
C GLY A 83 -14.43 2.46 -2.99
N LYS A 84 -13.43 2.20 -3.85
CA LYS A 84 -12.87 3.15 -4.82
C LYS A 84 -13.45 2.98 -6.22
N ALA A 85 -14.03 1.82 -6.51
CA ALA A 85 -14.77 1.56 -7.73
C ALA A 85 -16.17 2.16 -7.62
N GLY A 86 -16.63 2.81 -8.68
CA GLY A 86 -17.94 3.43 -8.73
C GLY A 86 -18.27 3.88 -10.15
N PRO A 87 -19.55 4.11 -10.46
CA PRO A 87 -19.96 4.54 -11.79
C PRO A 87 -19.26 5.86 -12.16
N PRO A 88 -18.92 6.05 -13.45
CA PRO A 88 -18.26 7.26 -13.91
C PRO A 88 -19.06 8.50 -13.49
N GLY A 89 -18.42 9.40 -12.74
CA GLY A 89 -19.01 10.66 -12.28
C GLY A 89 -19.60 10.66 -10.87
N LYS A 90 -19.66 9.53 -10.16
CA LYS A 90 -20.03 9.51 -8.73
C LYS A 90 -18.78 9.31 -7.86
N PRO A 91 -18.55 10.15 -6.84
CA PRO A 91 -17.42 9.94 -5.93
C PRO A 91 -17.61 8.60 -5.19
N PRO A 92 -16.50 7.92 -4.83
CA PRO A 92 -16.54 6.68 -4.07
C PRO A 92 -17.34 6.87 -2.78
N GLU A 93 -18.38 6.06 -2.57
CA GLU A 93 -19.28 6.16 -1.41
C GLU A 93 -18.57 5.88 -0.08
N VAL A 94 -17.42 5.19 -0.13
CA VAL A 94 -16.58 4.92 1.03
C VAL A 94 -15.15 5.32 0.70
N PRO A 95 -14.52 6.26 1.44
CA PRO A 95 -13.09 6.43 1.29
C PRO A 95 -12.45 5.10 1.72
N CYS A 96 -11.82 4.36 0.80
CA CYS A 96 -10.88 3.29 1.18
C CYS A 96 -9.72 3.94 1.93
N LYS A 97 -9.95 4.16 3.23
CA LYS A 97 -8.96 4.41 4.25
C LYS A 97 -8.74 3.03 4.84
N ILE A 98 -7.54 2.50 4.67
CA ILE A 98 -7.10 1.38 5.50
C ILE A 98 -7.31 1.84 6.94
N PRO A 99 -8.08 1.12 7.77
CA PRO A 99 -8.29 1.53 9.14
C PRO A 99 -6.93 1.66 9.79
N TRP A 100 -6.68 2.83 10.37
CA TRP A 100 -5.48 3.07 11.13
C TRP A 100 -5.39 2.02 12.25
N ALA A 101 -4.19 1.45 12.47
CA ALA A 101 -3.99 0.53 13.59
C ALA A 101 -4.44 1.19 14.90
N GLU A 102 -4.91 0.41 15.87
CA GLU A 102 -5.30 0.92 17.18
C GLU A 102 -4.14 1.74 17.78
N GLY A 103 -4.37 3.03 18.06
CA GLY A 103 -3.35 3.96 18.54
C GLY A 103 -2.56 4.72 17.46
N TYR A 104 -2.74 4.44 16.17
CA TYR A 104 -2.14 5.24 15.10
C TYR A 104 -2.88 6.58 14.96
N ARG A 105 -2.21 7.66 15.36
CA ARG A 105 -2.65 9.03 15.06
C ARG A 105 -2.18 9.38 13.66
N SER A 106 -3.12 9.63 12.76
CA SER A 106 -2.79 10.26 11.48
C SER A 106 -1.96 11.51 11.77
N PRO A 107 -0.75 11.67 11.20
CA PRO A 107 -0.08 12.95 11.23
C PRO A 107 -1.02 13.90 10.49
N HIS A 108 -1.73 14.74 11.24
CA HIS A 108 -2.51 15.83 10.69
C HIS A 108 -1.50 16.77 10.05
N TYR A 109 -1.22 16.57 8.76
CA TYR A 109 -0.43 17.49 7.97
C TYR A 109 -1.42 18.39 7.23
N SER A 110 -1.97 19.38 7.94
CA SER A 110 -2.53 20.58 7.32
C SER A 110 -1.35 21.37 6.76
N PHE A 111 -1.28 21.53 5.43
CA PHE A 111 -0.28 22.40 4.77
C PHE A 111 -0.50 23.90 5.08
N ALA A 112 -1.40 24.23 6.01
CA ALA A 112 -1.97 25.56 6.20
C ALA A 112 -1.39 26.33 7.41
N GLU A 113 -0.46 25.77 8.18
CA GLU A 113 -0.07 26.37 9.48
C GLU A 113 1.44 26.67 9.62
N HIS A 114 2.21 26.68 8.52
CA HIS A 114 3.63 27.05 8.55
C HIS A 114 3.98 28.24 7.64
N GLU A 115 3.13 29.27 7.66
CA GLU A 115 3.46 30.63 7.23
C GLU A 115 3.22 31.64 8.37
N GLU A 116 3.65 31.34 9.61
CA GLU A 116 4.00 32.39 10.57
C GLU A 116 4.73 31.79 11.78
N GLN A 117 6.07 31.91 11.79
CA GLN A 117 6.89 32.34 12.93
C GLN A 117 8.37 32.35 12.58
#